data_AF-A0A925I0M9-F1
#
_entry.id   AF-A0A925I0M9-F1
#
_cell.length_a   1.000
_cell.length_b   1.000
_cell.length_c   1.000
_cell.angle_alpha   90.00
_cell.angle_beta   90.00
_cell.angle_gamma   90.00
#
_symmetry.space_group_name_H-M   'P 1'
#
loop_
_entity.id
_entity.type
_entity.pdbx_description
1 polymer ?
#
loop_
_entity_poly.entity_id
_entity_poly.type
_entity_poly.pdbx_seq_one_letter_code
_entity_poly.pdbx_strand_id
1 'polypeptide(L)'
;QQALIDDIVKKVTSADGYERIKKQTEYDDGGIGAYSIALFGTPGSGKCEWELTGRHLTLRADGNSVDKAAFGGPIIYGHGEEDPKQNLYHYQTQAANEVFKSLDAKQAEKALLEKAPSEAHVPLQGDRPRFPGVGVSELSADQKKLVEQTLKTILSPYRTEDVDEVMEILKSSGGIDKLHMAFYQQEDLGSDKVWDIWRVEGPSLVCHFRGAPHVHAYINIGVKA
;
A
#
# COMPACT_ATOMS: atom_id res chain seq x y z
N GLN A 1 -9.76 -21.52 -17.64
CA GLN A 1 -8.64 -20.68 -17.17
C GLN A 1 -9.16 -19.50 -16.36
N GLN A 2 -10.06 -18.66 -16.89
CA GLN A 2 -10.62 -17.51 -16.16
C GLN A 2 -11.23 -17.85 -14.78
N ALA A 3 -12.02 -18.93 -14.67
CA ALA A 3 -12.58 -19.35 -13.38
C ALA A 3 -11.51 -19.72 -12.32
N LEU A 4 -10.36 -20.28 -12.76
CA LEU A 4 -9.25 -20.56 -11.86
C LEU A 4 -8.55 -19.28 -11.42
N ILE A 5 -8.37 -18.33 -12.34
CA ILE A 5 -7.78 -17.01 -12.04
C ILE A 5 -8.65 -16.28 -11.03
N ASP A 6 -9.96 -16.25 -11.24
CA ASP A 6 -10.93 -15.66 -10.31
C ASP A 6 -10.89 -16.31 -8.92
N ASP A 7 -10.82 -17.64 -8.85
CA ASP A 7 -10.67 -18.38 -7.60
C ASP A 7 -9.34 -18.07 -6.89
N ILE A 8 -8.24 -17.91 -7.64
CA ILE A 8 -6.96 -17.48 -7.07
C ILE A 8 -7.08 -16.05 -6.52
N VAL A 9 -7.59 -15.09 -7.29
CA VAL A 9 -7.79 -13.69 -6.84
C VAL A 9 -8.59 -13.67 -5.55
N LYS A 10 -9.69 -14.43 -5.49
CA LYS A 10 -10.53 -14.55 -4.29
C LYS A 10 -9.78 -15.13 -3.08
N LYS A 11 -8.84 -16.05 -3.29
CA LYS A 11 -8.04 -16.68 -2.23
C LYS A 11 -6.87 -15.83 -1.75
N VAL A 12 -6.36 -14.93 -2.58
CA VAL A 12 -5.23 -14.03 -2.23
C VAL A 12 -5.71 -12.66 -1.74
N THR A 13 -7.03 -12.49 -1.58
CA THR A 13 -7.66 -11.25 -1.12
C THR A 13 -8.60 -11.53 0.04
N SER A 14 -8.97 -10.48 0.76
CA SER A 14 -10.11 -10.54 1.68
C SER A 14 -11.43 -10.54 0.87
N ALA A 15 -12.55 -10.87 1.52
CA ALA A 15 -13.86 -10.83 0.85
C ALA A 15 -14.20 -9.43 0.29
N ASP A 16 -13.90 -8.37 1.05
CA ASP A 16 -14.08 -6.98 0.60
C ASP A 16 -13.04 -6.61 -0.49
N GLY A 17 -11.79 -7.05 -0.33
CA GLY A 17 -10.73 -6.84 -1.32
C GLY A 17 -11.07 -7.45 -2.69
N TYR A 18 -11.59 -8.67 -2.71
CA TYR A 18 -12.04 -9.35 -3.93
C TYR A 18 -13.09 -8.53 -4.68
N GLU A 19 -14.13 -8.04 -3.98
CA GLU A 19 -15.18 -7.22 -4.59
C GLU A 19 -14.63 -5.88 -5.10
N ARG A 20 -13.72 -5.24 -4.36
CA ARG A 20 -13.05 -4.00 -4.80
C ARG A 20 -12.19 -4.22 -6.04
N ILE A 21 -11.39 -5.28 -6.08
CA ILE A 21 -10.53 -5.61 -7.21
C ILE A 21 -11.37 -5.93 -8.45
N LYS A 22 -12.45 -6.68 -8.30
CA LYS A 22 -13.37 -6.91 -9.42
C LYS A 22 -13.94 -5.61 -9.96
N LYS A 23 -14.44 -4.74 -9.09
CA LYS A 23 -14.98 -3.45 -9.48
C LYS A 23 -13.92 -2.54 -10.12
N GLN A 24 -12.70 -2.53 -9.57
CA GLN A 24 -11.55 -1.82 -10.12
C GLN A 24 -11.26 -2.30 -11.55
N THR A 25 -11.03 -3.61 -11.72
CA THR A 25 -10.66 -4.17 -13.03
C THR A 25 -11.76 -3.99 -14.08
N GLU A 26 -13.04 -4.05 -13.68
CA GLU A 26 -14.18 -3.79 -14.57
C GLU A 26 -14.15 -2.36 -15.12
N TYR A 27 -13.92 -1.37 -14.25
CA TYR A 27 -13.87 0.03 -14.67
C TYR A 27 -12.55 0.41 -15.36
N ASP A 28 -11.44 -0.25 -15.02
CA ASP A 28 -10.13 0.09 -15.55
C ASP A 28 -9.86 -0.53 -16.93
N ASP A 29 -10.29 -1.78 -17.16
CA ASP A 29 -9.96 -2.50 -18.40
C ASP A 29 -10.98 -3.60 -18.78
N GLY A 30 -12.24 -3.49 -18.35
CA GLY A 30 -13.30 -4.46 -18.71
C GLY A 30 -13.20 -5.81 -18.00
N GLY A 31 -12.52 -5.84 -16.85
CA GLY A 31 -12.50 -6.94 -15.90
C GLY A 31 -11.18 -7.71 -15.85
N ILE A 32 -11.08 -8.65 -14.90
CA ILE A 32 -9.90 -9.50 -14.64
C ILE A 32 -9.40 -10.21 -15.92
N GLY A 33 -10.28 -10.48 -16.88
CA GLY A 33 -9.94 -11.16 -18.14
C GLY A 33 -8.98 -10.39 -19.05
N ALA A 34 -8.82 -9.07 -18.87
CA ALA A 34 -7.87 -8.23 -19.61
C ALA A 34 -6.44 -8.27 -19.03
N TYR A 35 -6.27 -8.82 -17.82
CA TYR A 35 -5.00 -8.85 -17.12
C TYR A 35 -4.17 -10.08 -17.48
N SER A 36 -2.84 -9.93 -17.35
CA SER A 36 -1.89 -11.01 -17.63
C SER A 36 -1.51 -11.75 -16.36
N ILE A 37 -1.26 -13.06 -16.49
CA ILE A 37 -0.81 -13.92 -15.39
C ILE A 37 0.60 -14.42 -15.66
N ALA A 38 1.43 -14.43 -14.63
CA ALA A 38 2.69 -15.15 -14.60
C ALA A 38 2.71 -16.14 -13.44
N LEU A 39 3.42 -17.26 -13.65
CA LEU A 39 3.73 -18.25 -12.64
C LEU A 39 5.24 -18.45 -12.63
N PHE A 40 5.86 -18.31 -11.47
CA PHE A 40 7.29 -18.50 -11.27
C PHE A 40 7.52 -19.71 -10.36
N GLY A 41 8.51 -20.53 -10.70
CA GLY A 41 8.77 -21.78 -9.98
C GLY A 41 7.85 -22.92 -10.43
N THR A 42 7.63 -23.90 -9.56
CA THR A 42 6.84 -25.10 -9.86
C THR A 42 5.70 -25.25 -8.85
N PRO A 43 4.43 -25.23 -9.28
CA PRO A 43 3.29 -25.45 -8.38
C PRO A 43 3.44 -26.75 -7.58
N GLY A 44 3.15 -26.69 -6.28
CA GLY A 44 3.26 -27.84 -5.37
C GLY A 44 4.67 -28.12 -4.82
N SER A 45 5.70 -27.41 -5.29
CA SER A 45 7.08 -27.57 -4.78
C SER A 45 7.34 -26.88 -3.43
N GLY A 46 6.41 -26.04 -2.97
CA GLY A 46 6.59 -25.15 -1.83
C GLY A 46 7.35 -23.85 -2.15
N LYS A 47 7.77 -23.65 -3.40
CA LYS A 47 8.32 -22.39 -3.93
C LYS A 47 7.67 -22.09 -5.29
N CYS A 48 6.56 -21.37 -5.25
CA CYS A 48 5.82 -20.97 -6.44
C CYS A 48 5.18 -19.62 -6.21
N GLU A 49 5.53 -18.64 -7.05
CA GLU A 49 4.89 -17.33 -7.04
C GLU A 49 3.86 -17.26 -8.16
N TRP A 50 2.72 -16.65 -7.86
CA TRP A 50 1.71 -16.27 -8.84
C TRP A 50 1.60 -14.74 -8.89
N GLU A 51 1.58 -14.18 -10.09
CA GLU A 51 1.41 -12.74 -10.32
C GLU A 51 0.27 -12.51 -11.32
N LEU A 52 -0.60 -11.55 -11.00
CA LEU A 52 -1.55 -10.94 -11.92
C LEU A 52 -1.19 -9.48 -12.10
N THR A 53 -0.99 -9.05 -13.34
CA THR A 53 -0.60 -7.66 -13.62
C THR A 53 -1.25 -7.11 -14.88
N GLY A 54 -1.49 -5.81 -14.89
CA GLY A 54 -2.12 -5.07 -15.98
C GLY A 54 -2.28 -3.60 -15.60
N ARG A 55 -3.24 -2.92 -16.21
CA ARG A 55 -3.48 -1.51 -15.92
C ARG A 55 -3.82 -1.33 -14.43
N HIS A 56 -3.04 -0.48 -13.75
CA HIS A 56 -3.17 -0.10 -12.35
C HIS A 56 -3.35 -1.22 -11.31
N LEU A 57 -2.99 -2.47 -11.63
CA LEU A 57 -3.06 -3.59 -10.69
C LEU A 57 -1.86 -4.52 -10.89
N THR A 58 -1.21 -4.84 -9.78
CA THR A 58 -0.30 -5.97 -9.65
C THR A 58 -0.63 -6.67 -8.34
N LEU A 59 -1.16 -7.88 -8.43
CA LEU A 59 -1.39 -8.78 -7.30
C LEU A 59 -0.35 -9.89 -7.35
N ARG A 60 0.15 -10.27 -6.18
CA ARG A 60 1.12 -11.35 -6.05
C ARG A 60 0.69 -12.29 -4.94
N ALA A 61 1.03 -13.56 -5.10
CA ALA A 61 1.08 -14.54 -4.04
C ALA A 61 2.45 -15.20 -4.11
N ASP A 62 3.35 -14.82 -3.20
CA ASP A 62 4.76 -15.22 -3.21
C ASP A 62 4.95 -16.74 -3.09
N GLY A 63 4.14 -17.38 -2.23
CA GLY A 63 4.26 -18.81 -1.97
C GLY A 63 5.61 -19.20 -1.36
N ASN A 64 6.20 -18.32 -0.53
CA ASN A 64 7.52 -18.46 0.10
C ASN A 64 8.66 -18.59 -0.91
N SER A 65 8.54 -17.92 -2.07
CA SER A 65 9.52 -17.96 -3.15
C SER A 65 10.64 -16.95 -2.94
N VAL A 66 10.32 -15.79 -2.36
CA VAL A 66 11.27 -14.72 -2.06
C VAL A 66 11.42 -14.57 -0.54
N ASP A 67 12.63 -14.84 -0.04
CA ASP A 67 12.91 -14.74 1.39
C ASP A 67 12.63 -13.31 1.90
N LYS A 68 11.77 -13.19 2.92
CA LYS A 68 11.43 -11.95 3.62
C LYS A 68 10.84 -10.86 2.72
N ALA A 69 10.00 -11.23 1.75
CA ALA A 69 9.20 -10.29 0.97
C ALA A 69 7.73 -10.72 1.01
N ALA A 70 6.89 -9.98 1.73
CA ALA A 70 5.50 -10.40 2.04
C ALA A 70 4.65 -10.71 0.80
N PHE A 71 4.92 -10.03 -0.31
CA PHE A 71 4.21 -10.26 -1.57
C PHE A 71 5.15 -10.76 -2.67
N GLY A 72 6.40 -11.13 -2.38
CA GLY A 72 7.39 -11.52 -3.41
C GLY A 72 7.96 -10.33 -4.20
N GLY A 73 7.39 -9.14 -4.04
CA GLY A 73 7.85 -7.91 -4.67
C GLY A 73 6.87 -6.76 -4.49
N PRO A 74 7.09 -5.62 -5.19
CA PRO A 74 6.16 -4.51 -5.18
C PRO A 74 4.80 -4.90 -5.77
N ILE A 75 3.74 -4.33 -5.20
CA ILE A 75 2.37 -4.40 -5.68
C ILE A 75 1.84 -3.00 -5.98
N ILE A 76 0.91 -2.93 -6.91
CA ILE A 76 0.17 -1.70 -7.22
C ILE A 76 -1.32 -2.03 -7.21
N TYR A 77 -2.13 -1.11 -6.72
CA TYR A 77 -3.56 -1.08 -7.01
C TYR A 77 -4.01 0.35 -7.17
N GLY A 78 -5.23 0.50 -7.67
CA GLY A 78 -5.83 1.79 -7.90
C GLY A 78 -6.50 1.84 -9.25
N HIS A 79 -7.39 2.80 -9.37
CA HIS A 79 -8.14 3.20 -10.54
C HIS A 79 -9.13 4.21 -9.98
N GLY A 80 -9.42 5.27 -10.70
CA GLY A 80 -10.41 6.21 -10.21
C GLY A 80 -10.53 7.46 -11.04
N GLU A 81 -11.75 7.98 -11.00
CA GLU A 81 -12.12 9.33 -11.42
C GLU A 81 -11.42 10.38 -10.55
N GLU A 82 -11.31 11.60 -11.06
CA GLU A 82 -10.66 12.72 -10.37
C GLU A 82 -11.37 13.13 -9.07
N ASP A 83 -12.63 12.73 -8.87
CA ASP A 83 -13.40 12.99 -7.63
C ASP A 83 -13.03 11.96 -6.54
N PRO A 84 -12.38 12.39 -5.43
CA PRO A 84 -12.01 11.49 -4.34
C PRO A 84 -13.20 10.71 -3.75
N LYS A 85 -14.42 11.23 -3.82
CA LYS A 85 -15.61 10.54 -3.28
C LYS A 85 -16.02 9.33 -4.11
N GLN A 86 -15.60 9.26 -5.37
CA GLN A 86 -15.90 8.15 -6.27
C GLN A 86 -14.78 7.10 -6.27
N ASN A 87 -13.64 7.40 -5.66
CA ASN A 87 -12.51 6.49 -5.53
C ASN A 87 -12.82 5.32 -4.58
N LEU A 88 -12.62 4.10 -5.10
CA LEU A 88 -12.78 2.84 -4.36
C LEU A 88 -11.90 2.73 -3.10
N TYR A 89 -10.79 3.47 -3.05
CA TYR A 89 -9.79 3.46 -1.99
C TYR A 89 -9.74 4.75 -1.17
N HIS A 90 -10.72 5.66 -1.32
CA HIS A 90 -10.74 6.93 -0.58
C HIS A 90 -10.69 6.75 0.95
N TYR A 91 -11.26 5.65 1.46
CA TYR A 91 -11.21 5.30 2.89
C TYR A 91 -9.77 5.17 3.43
N GLN A 92 -8.79 4.85 2.58
CA GLN A 92 -7.38 4.79 2.95
C GLN A 92 -6.79 6.20 3.11
N THR A 93 -7.12 7.12 2.20
CA THR A 93 -6.80 8.55 2.34
C THR A 93 -7.43 9.14 3.59
N GLN A 94 -8.68 8.78 3.90
CA GLN A 94 -9.34 9.21 5.13
C GLN A 94 -8.59 8.72 6.37
N ALA A 95 -8.22 7.44 6.43
CA ALA A 95 -7.44 6.89 7.55
C ALA A 95 -6.09 7.62 7.72
N ALA A 96 -5.37 7.85 6.62
CA ALA A 96 -4.11 8.61 6.66
C ALA A 96 -4.31 10.05 7.15
N ASN A 97 -5.38 10.72 6.70
CA ASN A 97 -5.68 12.08 7.13
C ASN A 97 -6.15 12.18 8.58
N GLU A 98 -6.73 11.12 9.16
CA GLU A 98 -6.98 11.07 10.61
C GLU A 98 -5.67 11.11 11.42
N VAL A 99 -4.60 10.49 10.91
CA VAL A 99 -3.25 10.66 11.50
C VAL A 99 -2.84 12.13 11.41
N PHE A 100 -2.92 12.75 10.22
CA PHE A 100 -2.51 14.15 10.05
C PHE A 100 -3.28 15.12 10.97
N LYS A 101 -4.60 14.97 11.05
CA LYS A 101 -5.47 15.80 11.90
C LYS A 101 -5.12 15.67 13.38
N SER A 102 -4.60 14.52 13.80
CA SER A 102 -4.21 14.27 15.18
C SER A 102 -2.85 14.88 15.56
N LEU A 103 -2.06 15.36 14.59
CA LEU A 103 -0.72 15.92 14.82
C LEU A 103 -0.79 17.29 15.50
N ASP A 104 0.16 17.56 16.40
CA ASP A 104 0.41 18.93 16.85
C ASP A 104 1.07 19.77 15.75
N ALA A 105 1.18 21.08 15.98
CA ALA A 105 1.73 22.01 14.98
C ALA A 105 3.17 21.66 14.54
N LYS A 106 4.03 21.17 15.46
CA LYS A 106 5.42 20.82 15.14
C LYS A 106 5.50 19.51 14.38
N GLN A 107 4.65 18.54 14.75
CA GLN A 107 4.55 17.27 14.05
C GLN A 107 3.98 17.47 12.63
N ALA A 108 2.93 18.28 12.47
CA ALA A 108 2.33 18.60 11.18
C ALA A 108 3.32 19.31 10.24
N GLU A 109 4.13 20.24 10.76
CA GLU A 109 5.20 20.91 9.99
C GLU A 109 6.23 19.90 9.44
N LYS A 110 6.61 18.89 10.24
CA LYS A 110 7.51 17.82 9.78
C LYS A 110 6.84 16.87 8.79
N ALA A 111 5.56 16.61 8.97
CA ALA A 111 4.80 15.67 8.16
C ALA A 111 4.43 16.25 6.79
N LEU A 112 4.19 17.56 6.70
CA LEU A 112 3.72 18.22 5.48
C LEU A 112 4.89 18.73 4.64
N LEU A 113 5.09 18.11 3.48
CA LEU A 113 6.12 18.45 2.50
C LEU A 113 5.52 19.09 1.25
N GLU A 114 6.30 19.86 0.50
CA GLU A 114 5.79 20.54 -0.69
C GLU A 114 5.50 19.55 -1.85
N LYS A 115 6.45 18.65 -2.14
CA LYS A 115 6.40 17.76 -3.30
C LYS A 115 6.76 16.32 -2.98
N ALA A 116 6.04 15.41 -3.61
CA ALA A 116 6.28 13.98 -3.46
C ALA A 116 7.35 13.48 -4.43
N PRO A 117 8.06 12.39 -4.08
CA PRO A 117 8.87 11.67 -5.07
C PRO A 117 7.97 11.06 -6.16
N SER A 118 8.58 10.54 -7.23
CA SER A 118 7.84 9.77 -8.25
C SER A 118 7.06 8.63 -7.60
N GLU A 119 5.81 8.45 -8.02
CA GLU A 119 4.88 7.47 -7.42
C GLU A 119 5.41 6.03 -7.45
N ALA A 120 6.08 5.66 -8.54
CA ALA A 120 6.71 4.34 -8.71
C ALA A 120 8.04 4.19 -7.94
N HIS A 121 8.53 5.23 -7.26
CA HIS A 121 9.77 5.18 -6.48
C HIS A 121 9.53 4.52 -5.12
N VAL A 122 9.30 3.21 -5.15
CA VAL A 122 9.10 2.36 -3.96
C VAL A 122 10.19 1.30 -3.72
N PRO A 123 11.49 1.58 -3.96
CA PRO A 123 12.53 0.64 -3.55
C PRO A 123 12.63 0.59 -2.02
N LEU A 124 12.76 -0.62 -1.47
CA LEU A 124 13.09 -0.80 -0.06
C LEU A 124 14.42 -0.10 0.24
N GLN A 125 14.42 0.69 1.31
CA GLN A 125 15.52 1.59 1.59
C GLN A 125 16.55 1.00 2.56
N GLY A 126 16.18 -0.03 3.32
CA GLY A 126 17.00 -0.60 4.39
C GLY A 126 17.12 0.37 5.57
N ASP A 127 17.99 0.05 6.54
CA ASP A 127 18.22 0.95 7.66
C ASP A 127 18.93 2.22 7.17
N ARG A 128 18.18 3.32 7.12
CA ARG A 128 18.68 4.64 6.76
C ARG A 128 18.54 5.55 7.98
N PRO A 129 19.46 6.52 8.14
CA PRO A 129 19.43 7.40 9.29
C PRO A 129 18.20 8.32 9.31
N ARG A 130 17.61 8.63 8.14
CA ARG A 130 16.43 9.50 8.03
C ARG A 130 15.56 9.12 6.84
N PHE A 131 14.25 9.23 7.05
CA PHE A 131 13.21 9.23 6.02
C PHE A 131 12.47 10.59 6.03
N PRO A 132 11.92 11.03 4.88
CA PRO A 132 11.04 12.19 4.80
C PRO A 132 9.80 12.07 5.69
N GLY A 133 9.30 13.19 6.19
CA GLY A 133 8.09 13.23 7.01
C GLY A 133 8.33 13.11 8.51
N VAL A 134 7.25 13.09 9.28
CA VAL A 134 7.29 12.94 10.74
C VAL A 134 7.66 11.50 11.11
N GLY A 135 8.63 11.34 12.02
CA GLY A 135 8.99 10.03 12.55
C GLY A 135 7.89 9.53 13.49
N VAL A 136 7.42 8.31 13.28
CA VAL A 136 6.37 7.70 14.12
C VAL A 136 6.83 7.55 15.56
N SER A 137 8.14 7.39 15.80
CA SER A 137 8.72 7.40 17.15
C SER A 137 8.46 8.69 17.95
N GLU A 138 8.24 9.81 17.27
CA GLU A 138 7.96 11.12 17.88
C GLU A 138 6.47 11.32 18.22
N LEU A 139 5.61 10.36 17.86
CA LEU A 139 4.18 10.45 18.05
C LEU A 139 3.76 9.95 19.44
N SER A 140 2.61 10.44 19.91
CA SER A 140 1.98 9.96 21.14
C SER A 140 1.46 8.52 20.96
N ALA A 141 1.15 7.83 22.06
CA ALA A 141 0.62 6.47 22.00
C ALA A 141 -0.68 6.37 21.18
N ASP A 142 -1.55 7.37 21.25
CA ASP A 142 -2.81 7.37 20.49
C ASP A 142 -2.60 7.68 19.01
N GLN A 143 -1.66 8.58 18.67
CA GLN A 143 -1.24 8.83 17.29
C GLN A 143 -0.60 7.57 16.67
N LYS A 144 0.24 6.84 17.42
CA LYS A 144 0.82 5.57 16.97
C LYS A 144 -0.25 4.52 16.65
N LYS A 145 -1.32 4.44 17.46
CA LYS A 145 -2.46 3.56 17.15
C LYS A 145 -3.15 3.94 15.84
N LEU A 146 -3.30 5.22 15.54
CA LEU A 146 -3.85 5.67 14.25
C LEU A 146 -2.96 5.27 13.07
N VAL A 147 -1.64 5.31 13.24
CA VAL A 147 -0.69 4.80 12.22
C VAL A 147 -0.85 3.30 12.01
N GLU A 148 -0.92 2.50 13.08
CA GLU A 148 -1.16 1.05 12.97
C GLU A 148 -2.50 0.73 12.29
N GLN A 149 -3.55 1.48 12.64
CA GLN A 149 -4.86 1.34 12.02
C GLN A 149 -4.82 1.71 10.53
N THR A 150 -4.09 2.75 10.17
CA THR A 150 -3.87 3.14 8.76
C THR A 150 -3.17 2.02 7.99
N LEU A 151 -2.11 1.42 8.53
CA LEU A 151 -1.44 0.27 7.90
C LEU A 151 -2.38 -0.92 7.70
N LYS A 152 -3.17 -1.28 8.72
CA LYS A 152 -4.18 -2.34 8.59
C LYS A 152 -5.24 -2.02 7.54
N THR A 153 -5.62 -0.74 7.43
CA THR A 153 -6.59 -0.27 6.44
C THR A 153 -6.06 -0.41 5.01
N ILE A 154 -4.80 -0.04 4.79
CA ILE A 154 -4.10 -0.20 3.50
C ILE A 154 -4.02 -1.69 3.11
N LEU A 155 -3.74 -2.56 4.08
CA LEU A 155 -3.56 -3.99 3.86
C LEU A 155 -4.87 -4.80 3.85
N SER A 156 -6.00 -4.18 4.23
CA SER A 156 -7.30 -4.84 4.32
C SER A 156 -7.82 -5.50 3.02
N PRO A 157 -7.41 -5.10 1.79
CA PRO A 157 -7.80 -5.83 0.58
C PRO A 157 -7.16 -7.23 0.46
N TYR A 158 -6.08 -7.51 1.20
CA TYR A 158 -5.32 -8.75 1.08
C TYR A 158 -5.78 -9.80 2.10
N ARG A 159 -5.46 -11.06 1.82
CA ARG A 159 -5.77 -12.17 2.75
C ARG A 159 -4.99 -12.02 4.06
N THR A 160 -5.54 -12.55 5.14
CA THR A 160 -5.01 -12.40 6.50
C THR A 160 -3.56 -12.86 6.61
N GLU A 161 -3.19 -13.95 5.95
CA GLU A 161 -1.84 -14.52 6.00
C GLU A 161 -0.78 -13.54 5.48
N ASP A 162 -1.05 -12.83 4.38
CA ASP A 162 -0.10 -11.84 3.84
C ASP A 162 -0.04 -10.61 4.76
N VAL A 163 -1.18 -10.19 5.33
CA VAL A 163 -1.20 -9.08 6.30
C VAL A 163 -0.38 -9.43 7.55
N ASP A 164 -0.51 -10.65 8.06
CA ASP A 164 0.25 -11.11 9.23
C ASP A 164 1.76 -11.16 8.93
N GLU A 165 2.16 -11.63 7.75
CA GLU A 165 3.56 -11.62 7.30
C GLU A 165 4.11 -10.19 7.21
N VAL A 166 3.35 -9.25 6.62
CA VAL A 166 3.72 -7.83 6.60
C VAL A 166 3.99 -7.31 8.00
N MET A 167 3.10 -7.59 8.95
CA MET A 167 3.22 -7.13 10.33
C MET A 167 4.41 -7.77 11.06
N GLU A 168 4.74 -9.03 10.74
CA GLU A 168 5.93 -9.70 11.26
C GLU A 168 7.23 -9.08 10.71
N ILE A 169 7.30 -8.83 9.40
CA ILE A 169 8.43 -8.15 8.76
C ILE A 169 8.65 -6.76 9.38
N LEU A 170 7.58 -5.99 9.55
CA LEU A 170 7.62 -4.68 10.22
C LEU A 170 8.15 -4.80 11.65
N LYS A 171 7.62 -5.73 12.44
CA LYS A 171 8.07 -5.95 13.83
C LYS A 171 9.55 -6.32 13.90
N SER A 172 10.02 -7.21 13.01
CA SER A 172 11.43 -7.60 12.95
C SER A 172 12.36 -6.45 12.55
N SER A 173 11.82 -5.43 11.86
CA SER A 173 12.54 -4.26 11.36
C SER A 173 12.42 -3.04 12.29
N GLY A 174 12.09 -3.25 13.56
CA GLY A 174 11.96 -2.20 14.57
C GLY A 174 10.55 -1.65 14.76
N GLY A 175 9.55 -2.24 14.10
CA GLY A 175 8.14 -1.91 14.24
C GLY A 175 7.79 -0.54 13.66
N ILE A 176 6.62 -0.04 14.05
CA ILE A 176 6.11 1.25 13.58
C ILE A 176 7.02 2.43 13.95
N ASP A 177 7.80 2.32 15.02
CA ASP A 177 8.69 3.39 15.48
C ASP A 177 9.82 3.72 14.50
N LYS A 178 10.09 2.81 13.55
CA LYS A 178 11.04 3.03 12.45
C LYS A 178 10.41 3.61 11.20
N LEU A 179 9.09 3.82 11.19
CA LEU A 179 8.38 4.41 10.07
C LEU A 179 8.38 5.94 10.16
N HIS A 180 8.29 6.56 9.00
CA HIS A 180 7.99 7.96 8.84
C HIS A 180 6.75 8.13 7.96
N MET A 181 6.00 9.18 8.23
CA MET A 181 4.82 9.52 7.45
C MET A 181 4.94 10.94 6.89
N ALA A 182 4.80 11.05 5.58
CA ALA A 182 4.82 12.29 4.84
C ALA A 182 3.49 12.49 4.11
N PHE A 183 3.02 13.74 4.10
CA PHE A 183 1.87 14.22 3.35
C PHE A 183 2.35 15.34 2.44
N TYR A 184 1.74 15.50 1.28
CA TYR A 184 2.24 16.43 0.27
C TYR A 184 1.21 17.48 -0.10
N GLN A 185 1.64 18.74 -0.15
CA GLN A 185 0.80 19.88 -0.54
C GLN A 185 0.45 19.89 -2.02
N GLN A 186 1.28 19.26 -2.86
CA GLN A 186 1.01 19.16 -4.29
C GLN A 186 -0.30 18.42 -4.52
N GLU A 187 -1.09 18.91 -5.48
CA GLU A 187 -2.35 18.28 -5.91
C GLU A 187 -3.38 18.08 -4.76
N ASP A 188 -3.45 19.03 -3.80
CA ASP A 188 -4.54 19.13 -2.78
C ASP A 188 -5.90 19.32 -3.49
N LEU A 189 -6.62 18.21 -3.69
CA LEU A 189 -7.85 18.19 -4.46
C LEU A 189 -8.94 18.96 -3.70
N GLY A 190 -9.53 19.95 -4.37
CA GLY A 190 -10.56 20.78 -3.75
C GLY A 190 -10.03 21.84 -2.78
N SER A 191 -8.70 21.96 -2.58
CA SER A 191 -8.07 22.94 -1.69
C SER A 191 -8.61 22.87 -0.25
N ASP A 192 -8.97 21.67 0.20
CA ASP A 192 -9.61 21.45 1.51
C ASP A 192 -8.61 20.99 2.58
N LYS A 193 -7.34 20.78 2.19
CA LYS A 193 -6.24 20.31 3.05
C LYS A 193 -6.49 18.90 3.58
N VAL A 194 -7.27 18.10 2.85
CA VAL A 194 -7.22 16.65 2.91
C VAL A 194 -6.13 16.22 1.94
N TRP A 195 -5.03 15.69 2.46
CA TRP A 195 -3.88 15.39 1.63
C TRP A 195 -4.13 14.11 0.82
N ASP A 196 -4.27 14.27 -0.50
CA ASP A 196 -4.51 13.16 -1.43
C ASP A 196 -3.23 12.38 -1.78
N ILE A 197 -2.07 12.95 -1.50
CA ILE A 197 -0.78 12.31 -1.69
C ILE A 197 -0.10 12.17 -0.35
N TRP A 198 0.22 10.94 0.00
CA TRP A 198 0.89 10.61 1.25
C TRP A 198 1.77 9.38 1.09
N ARG A 199 2.72 9.24 2.01
CA ARG A 199 3.72 8.18 1.98
C ARG A 199 4.04 7.73 3.39
N VAL A 200 4.05 6.42 3.60
CA VAL A 200 4.60 5.80 4.81
C VAL A 200 5.83 5.02 4.36
N GLU A 201 6.97 5.28 4.96
CA GLU A 201 8.18 4.54 4.64
C GLU A 201 9.11 4.32 5.82
N GLY A 202 9.89 3.26 5.75
CA GLY A 202 10.89 2.88 6.73
C GLY A 202 11.83 1.81 6.17
N PRO A 203 12.55 1.08 7.03
CA PRO A 203 13.57 0.13 6.59
C PRO A 203 13.04 -0.97 5.66
N SER A 204 11.85 -1.49 5.97
CA SER A 204 11.26 -2.67 5.35
C SER A 204 9.90 -2.45 4.71
N LEU A 205 9.45 -1.19 4.61
CA LEU A 205 8.16 -0.83 4.04
C LEU A 205 8.29 0.49 3.29
N VAL A 206 7.71 0.54 2.11
CA VAL A 206 7.38 1.77 1.40
C VAL A 206 5.96 1.63 0.88
N CYS A 207 5.08 2.52 1.31
CA CYS A 207 3.73 2.68 0.79
C CYS A 207 3.59 4.12 0.30
N HIS A 208 3.40 4.32 -0.99
CA HIS A 208 3.12 5.61 -1.58
C HIS A 208 1.72 5.61 -2.16
N PHE A 209 0.88 6.52 -1.68
CA PHE A 209 -0.47 6.71 -2.18
C PHE A 209 -0.56 8.06 -2.88
N ARG A 210 -1.20 8.05 -4.04
CA ARG A 210 -1.51 9.23 -4.82
C ARG A 210 -2.97 9.16 -5.23
N GLY A 211 -3.77 10.14 -4.80
CA GLY A 211 -5.20 10.22 -5.10
C GLY A 211 -5.56 11.08 -6.31
N ALA A 212 -4.60 11.82 -6.88
CA ALA A 212 -4.81 12.81 -7.94
C ALA A 212 -3.86 12.58 -9.13
N PRO A 213 -4.26 12.84 -10.40
CA PRO A 213 -5.64 12.90 -10.89
C PRO A 213 -6.29 11.50 -10.96
N HIS A 214 -5.48 10.45 -10.81
CA HIS A 214 -5.92 9.06 -10.70
C HIS A 214 -5.29 8.43 -9.47
N VAL A 215 -5.94 7.38 -8.98
CA VAL A 215 -5.60 6.75 -7.72
C VAL A 215 -4.59 5.66 -7.95
N HIS A 216 -3.43 5.76 -7.30
CA HIS A 216 -2.43 4.70 -7.25
C HIS A 216 -1.92 4.51 -5.83
N ALA A 217 -1.86 3.26 -5.41
CA ALA A 217 -1.11 2.84 -4.24
C ALA A 217 0.02 1.92 -4.70
N TYR A 218 1.26 2.34 -4.45
CA TYR A 218 2.45 1.54 -4.67
C TYR A 218 2.97 1.06 -3.33
N ILE A 219 3.04 -0.25 -3.14
CA ILE A 219 3.43 -0.86 -1.87
C ILE A 219 4.57 -1.84 -2.12
N ASN A 220 5.60 -1.74 -1.29
CA ASN A 220 6.71 -2.68 -1.27
C ASN A 220 7.09 -2.98 0.18
N ILE A 221 7.04 -4.26 0.57
CA ILE A 221 7.28 -4.70 1.93
C ILE A 221 8.20 -5.90 1.89
N GLY A 222 9.34 -5.77 2.57
CA GLY A 222 10.33 -6.82 2.67
C GLY A 222 11.61 -6.36 3.35
N VAL A 223 12.51 -7.28 3.61
CA VAL A 223 13.84 -6.96 4.14
C VAL A 223 14.78 -6.76 2.97
N LYS A 224 15.41 -5.58 2.91
CA LYS A 224 16.46 -5.32 1.93
C LYS A 224 17.66 -6.24 2.21
N ALA A 225 17.97 -7.10 1.25
CA ALA A 225 19.16 -7.96 1.27
C ALA A 225 20.48 -7.15 1.28
#